data_AF-A0A532TDG4-F1
#
_entry.id   AF-A0A532TDG4-F1
#
_cell.length_a   1.000
_cell.length_b   1.000
_cell.length_c   1.000
_cell.angle_alpha   90.00
_cell.angle_beta   90.00
_cell.angle_gamma   90.00
#
_symmetry.space_group_name_H-M   'P 1'
#
loop_
_entity.id
_entity.type
_entity.pdbx_description
1 polymer ?
#
loop_
_entity_poly.entity_id
_entity_poly.type
_entity_poly.pdbx_seq_one_letter_code
_entity_poly.pdbx_strand_id
1 'polypeptide(L)'
;MARMSLKEYLVLFVIFAIALGVYGLFFLMGLPSLGTIFSVITIIVLCCLSCFYPAMQKKKKIDKYKAEHPPDKTVLTPGEFKYCIRCNAAMDKNLKICTNCGQPFEV
;
A
#
# COMPACT_ATOMS: atom_id res chain seq x y z
N MET A 1 -0.89 2.30 16.35
CA MET A 1 -1.23 0.88 16.58
C MET A 1 -1.68 0.27 15.27
N ALA A 2 -0.86 -0.57 14.64
CA ALA A 2 -1.22 -1.22 13.39
C ALA A 2 -2.35 -2.25 13.65
N ARG A 3 -3.53 -2.06 13.04
CA ARG A 3 -4.58 -3.09 13.03
C ARG A 3 -4.13 -4.19 12.08
N MET A 4 -3.38 -5.16 12.58
CA MET A 4 -3.15 -6.42 11.86
C MET A 4 -4.48 -7.16 11.73
N SER A 5 -4.73 -7.74 10.56
CA SER A 5 -5.91 -8.55 10.31
C SER A 5 -5.81 -9.87 11.07
N LEU A 6 -6.92 -10.39 11.59
CA LEU A 6 -6.99 -11.67 12.30
C LEU A 6 -6.35 -12.81 11.49
N LYS A 7 -6.47 -12.76 10.15
CA LYS A 7 -5.84 -13.73 9.25
C LYS A 7 -4.31 -13.68 9.28
N GLU A 8 -3.75 -12.47 9.37
CA GLU A 8 -2.30 -12.27 9.45
C GLU A 8 -1.76 -12.76 10.81
N TYR A 9 -2.52 -12.54 11.88
CA TYR A 9 -2.19 -13.06 13.21
C TYR A 9 -2.20 -14.60 13.23
N LEU A 10 -3.20 -15.23 12.61
CA LEU A 10 -3.31 -16.69 12.55
C LEU A 10 -2.14 -17.31 11.76
N VAL A 11 -1.74 -16.70 10.64
CA VAL A 11 -0.57 -17.14 9.87
C VAL A 11 0.72 -17.03 10.69
N LEU A 12 0.93 -15.91 11.40
CA LEU A 12 2.09 -15.75 12.28
C LEU A 12 2.10 -16.78 13.41
N PHE A 13 0.95 -17.05 14.02
CA PHE A 13 0.81 -18.03 15.09
C PHE A 13 1.18 -19.44 14.63
N VAL A 14 0.72 -19.87 13.44
CA VAL A 14 1.04 -21.18 12.87
C VAL A 14 2.54 -21.31 12.60
N ILE A 15 3.17 -20.28 12.01
CA ILE A 15 4.62 -20.28 11.76
C ILE A 15 5.40 -20.37 13.06
N PHE A 16 5.00 -19.62 14.09
CA PHE A 16 5.64 -19.64 15.40
C PHE A 16 5.51 -21.01 16.08
N ALA A 17 4.32 -21.63 16.01
CA ALA A 17 4.09 -22.96 16.56
C ALA A 17 4.97 -24.04 15.90
N ILE A 18 5.13 -23.98 14.56
CA ILE A 18 6.02 -24.88 13.83
C ILE A 18 7.47 -24.64 14.25
N ALA A 19 7.90 -23.39 14.36
CA ALA A 19 9.27 -23.05 14.77
C ALA A 19 9.60 -23.57 16.18
N LEU A 20 8.67 -23.41 17.14
CA LEU A 20 8.81 -23.95 18.48
C LEU A 20 8.84 -25.49 18.51
N GLY A 21 8.01 -26.14 17.70
CA GLY A 21 8.00 -27.60 17.57
C GLY A 21 9.33 -28.14 17.04
N VAL A 22 9.87 -27.51 15.99
CA VAL A 22 11.18 -27.86 15.43
C VAL A 22 12.29 -27.58 16.46
N TYR A 23 12.23 -26.45 17.16
CA TYR A 23 13.19 -26.12 18.23
C TYR A 23 13.19 -27.16 19.35
N GLY A 24 12.01 -27.57 19.82
CA GLY A 24 11.87 -28.60 20.85
C GLY A 24 12.43 -29.95 20.40
N LEU A 25 12.24 -30.32 19.13
CA LEU A 25 12.79 -31.55 18.56
C LEU A 25 14.33 -31.53 18.51
N PHE A 26 14.92 -30.41 18.11
CA PHE A 26 16.38 -30.24 18.09
C PHE A 26 16.99 -30.19 19.50
N PHE A 27 16.28 -29.61 20.46
CA PHE A 27 16.68 -29.60 21.86
C PHE A 27 16.71 -31.03 22.44
N LEU A 28 15.70 -31.85 22.11
CA LEU A 28 15.65 -33.27 22.52
C LEU A 28 16.82 -34.10 21.96
N MET A 29 17.31 -33.75 20.76
CA MET A 29 18.47 -34.40 20.13
C MET A 29 19.81 -34.01 20.76
N GLY A 30 19.84 -33.10 21.75
CA GLY A 30 21.06 -32.79 22.51
C GLY A 30 22.10 -31.97 21.74
N LEU A 31 21.70 -31.25 20.68
CA LEU A 31 22.57 -30.31 19.97
C LEU A 31 22.23 -28.86 20.38
N PRO A 32 22.76 -28.36 21.51
CA PRO A 32 22.45 -27.03 22.02
C PRO A 32 22.94 -25.91 21.08
N SER A 33 23.97 -26.19 20.28
CA SER A 33 24.55 -25.24 19.31
C SER A 33 23.58 -24.87 18.18
N LEU A 34 22.72 -25.78 17.73
CA LEU A 34 21.71 -25.47 16.71
C LEU A 34 20.52 -24.69 17.30
N GLY A 35 20.14 -24.97 18.55
CA GLY A 35 19.05 -24.25 19.22
C GLY A 35 19.30 -22.75 19.26
N THR A 36 20.49 -22.31 19.66
CA THR A 36 20.83 -20.88 19.74
C THR A 36 20.74 -20.19 18.37
N ILE A 37 21.16 -20.87 17.30
CA ILE A 37 21.10 -20.36 15.93
C ILE A 37 19.64 -20.17 15.50
N PHE A 38 18.77 -21.15 15.76
CA PHE A 38 17.33 -21.02 15.45
C PHE A 38 16.64 -19.91 16.25
N SER A 39 16.98 -19.75 17.53
CA SER A 39 16.44 -18.66 18.36
C SER A 39 16.80 -17.29 17.78
N VAL A 40 18.08 -17.09 17.43
CA VAL A 40 18.55 -15.84 16.82
C VAL A 40 17.89 -15.61 15.47
N ILE A 41 17.77 -16.64 14.62
CA ILE A 41 17.07 -16.52 13.33
C ILE A 41 15.60 -16.13 13.53
N THR A 42 14.91 -16.71 14.50
CA THR A 42 13.49 -16.40 14.76
C THR A 42 13.32 -14.96 15.23
N ILE A 43 14.22 -14.48 16.10
CA ILE A 43 14.24 -13.08 16.55
C ILE A 43 14.53 -12.13 15.38
N ILE A 44 15.51 -12.46 14.52
CA ILE A 44 15.82 -11.66 13.33
C ILE A 44 14.63 -11.62 12.37
N VAL A 45 13.99 -12.75 12.10
CA VAL A 45 12.81 -12.82 11.21
C VAL A 45 11.65 -12.00 11.78
N LEU A 46 11.37 -12.10 13.08
CA LEU A 46 10.35 -11.28 13.75
C LEU A 46 10.69 -9.79 13.69
N CYS A 47 11.96 -9.42 13.86
CA CYS A 47 12.43 -8.05 13.77
C CYS A 47 12.32 -7.51 12.33
N CYS A 48 12.76 -8.29 11.34
CA CYS A 48 12.63 -7.98 9.92
C CYS A 48 11.17 -7.85 9.49
N LEU A 49 10.30 -8.75 9.93
CA LEU A 49 8.85 -8.65 9.69
C LEU A 49 8.30 -7.37 10.29
N SER A 50 8.65 -7.04 11.55
CA SER A 50 8.19 -5.81 12.21
C SER A 50 8.61 -4.53 11.47
N CYS A 51 9.81 -4.52 10.87
CA CYS A 51 10.32 -3.41 10.08
C CYS A 51 9.77 -3.39 8.64
N PHE A 52 9.50 -4.55 8.03
CA PHE A 52 9.11 -4.68 6.62
C PHE A 52 7.59 -4.67 6.41
N TYR A 53 6.80 -5.18 7.35
CA TYR A 53 5.33 -5.13 7.33
C TYR A 53 4.75 -3.71 7.13
N PRO A 54 5.24 -2.64 7.79
CA PRO A 54 4.69 -1.30 7.58
C PRO A 54 4.93 -0.77 6.15
N ALA A 55 5.97 -1.23 5.45
CA ALA A 55 6.25 -0.83 4.07
C ALA A 55 5.25 -1.43 3.07
N MET A 56 4.88 -2.70 3.27
CA MET A 56 3.98 -3.44 2.35
C MET A 56 2.50 -3.03 2.47
N GLN A 57 2.09 -2.50 3.63
CA GLN A 57 0.70 -2.03 3.87
C GLN A 57 0.33 -0.80 3.04
N LYS A 58 1.29 0.06 2.68
CA LYS A 58 1.02 1.25 1.83
C LYS A 58 0.62 0.85 0.41
N LYS A 59 1.29 -0.14 -0.17
CA LYS A 59 1.05 -0.57 -1.56
C LYS A 59 -0.37 -1.11 -1.77
N LYS A 60 -0.85 -1.95 -0.84
CA LYS A 60 -2.19 -2.58 -0.92
C LYS A 60 -3.34 -1.56 -0.87
N LYS A 61 -3.17 -0.44 -0.16
CA LYS A 61 -4.17 0.65 -0.14
C LYS A 61 -4.19 1.42 -1.45
N ILE A 62 -3.04 1.66 -2.07
CA ILE A 62 -2.93 2.35 -3.36
C ILE A 62 -3.56 1.51 -4.46
N ASP A 63 -3.28 0.20 -4.49
CA ASP A 63 -3.85 -0.72 -5.48
C ASP A 63 -5.39 -0.81 -5.37
N LYS A 64 -5.92 -0.84 -4.13
CA LYS A 64 -7.37 -0.77 -3.91
C LYS A 64 -7.98 0.57 -4.33
N TYR A 65 -7.32 1.69 -4.02
CA TYR A 65 -7.80 3.01 -4.42
C TYR A 65 -7.86 3.15 -5.96
N LYS A 66 -6.85 2.63 -6.66
CA LYS A 66 -6.75 2.67 -8.13
C LYS A 66 -7.74 1.71 -8.84
N ALA A 67 -8.18 0.67 -8.15
CA ALA A 67 -9.22 -0.24 -8.65
C ALA A 67 -10.63 0.32 -8.47
N GLU A 68 -10.88 1.03 -7.35
CA GLU A 68 -12.17 1.67 -7.06
C GLU A 68 -12.34 2.99 -7.83
N HIS A 69 -11.24 3.73 -8.02
CA HIS A 69 -11.17 4.97 -8.80
C HIS A 69 -10.31 4.71 -10.03
N PRO A 70 -10.90 4.25 -11.16
CA PRO A 70 -10.20 4.27 -12.43
C PRO A 70 -9.69 5.69 -12.69
N PRO A 71 -8.50 5.87 -13.30
CA PRO A 71 -7.95 7.19 -13.57
C PRO A 71 -9.00 7.99 -14.33
N ASP A 72 -9.48 9.04 -13.67
CA ASP A 72 -10.51 9.89 -14.23
C ASP A 72 -9.93 10.52 -15.49
N LYS A 73 -10.64 10.33 -16.60
CA LYS A 73 -10.22 10.74 -17.95
C LYS A 73 -10.21 12.26 -18.11
N THR A 74 -10.43 12.99 -17.01
CA THR A 74 -10.40 14.45 -16.89
C THR A 74 -9.03 14.97 -16.46
N VAL A 75 -7.99 14.12 -16.41
CA VAL A 75 -6.61 14.61 -16.45
C VAL A 75 -6.35 15.10 -17.86
N LEU A 76 -6.85 16.30 -18.14
CA LEU A 76 -6.56 17.05 -19.35
C LEU A 76 -5.05 17.11 -19.52
N THR A 77 -4.58 16.56 -20.64
CA THR A 77 -3.18 16.65 -21.00
C THR A 77 -2.76 18.12 -21.13
N PRO A 78 -1.50 18.49 -20.81
CA PRO A 78 -0.99 19.85 -21.00
C PRO A 78 -1.08 20.24 -22.49
N GLY A 79 -2.20 20.90 -22.86
CA GLY A 79 -2.58 21.20 -24.24
C GLY A 79 -4.10 21.23 -24.49
N GLU A 80 -4.89 20.62 -23.61
CA GLU A 80 -6.36 20.50 -23.77
C GLU A 80 -7.19 21.46 -22.92
N PHE A 81 -6.56 22.36 -22.17
CA PHE A 81 -7.25 23.37 -21.37
C PHE A 81 -7.06 24.78 -21.93
N LYS A 82 -8.11 25.60 -21.79
CA LYS A 82 -8.10 27.04 -22.02
C LYS A 82 -8.58 27.78 -20.79
N TYR A 83 -8.09 29.00 -20.61
CA TYR A 83 -8.49 29.85 -19.49
C TYR A 83 -9.58 30.81 -19.93
N CYS A 84 -10.60 30.99 -19.10
CA CYS A 84 -11.60 32.01 -19.33
C CYS A 84 -11.01 33.40 -19.12
N ILE A 85 -11.08 34.27 -20.11
CA ILE A 85 -10.60 35.67 -20.02
C ILE A 85 -11.24 36.46 -18.87
N ARG A 86 -12.44 36.06 -18.42
CA ARG A 86 -13.21 36.79 -17.40
C ARG A 86 -13.01 36.31 -15.97
N CYS A 87 -12.96 35.00 -15.75
CA CYS A 87 -12.88 34.42 -14.40
C CYS A 87 -11.57 33.66 -14.16
N ASN A 88 -10.71 33.58 -15.19
CA ASN A 88 -9.46 32.84 -15.20
C ASN A 88 -9.57 31.37 -14.81
N ALA A 89 -10.78 30.80 -14.90
CA ALA A 89 -11.00 29.39 -14.63
C ALA A 89 -10.44 28.55 -15.78
N ALA A 90 -9.71 27.49 -15.42
CA ALA A 90 -9.25 26.49 -16.37
C ALA A 90 -10.44 25.63 -16.82
N MET A 91 -10.64 25.53 -18.13
CA MET A 91 -11.75 24.82 -18.75
C MET A 91 -11.25 23.95 -19.89
N ASP A 92 -12.01 22.90 -20.20
CA ASP A 92 -11.75 22.06 -21.36
C ASP A 92 -11.84 22.85 -22.67
N LYS A 93 -10.88 22.63 -23.57
CA LYS A 93 -10.78 23.35 -24.85
C LYS A 93 -11.99 23.12 -25.75
N ASN A 94 -12.66 21.96 -25.63
CA ASN A 94 -13.85 21.62 -26.41
C ASN A 94 -15.12 22.35 -25.94
N LEU A 95 -15.12 22.94 -24.74
CA LEU A 95 -16.27 23.69 -24.22
C LEU A 95 -16.39 25.03 -24.94
N LYS A 96 -17.53 25.29 -25.57
CA LYS A 96 -17.81 26.57 -26.25
C LYS A 96 -18.11 27.71 -25.28
N ILE A 97 -18.50 27.39 -24.05
CA ILE A 97 -18.95 28.34 -23.02
C ILE A 97 -18.29 27.99 -21.69
N CYS A 98 -17.92 29.01 -20.91
CA CYS A 98 -17.38 28.82 -19.57
C CYS A 98 -18.50 28.37 -18.62
N THR A 99 -18.35 27.19 -18.01
CA THR A 99 -19.31 26.65 -17.04
C THR A 99 -19.31 27.39 -15.70
N ASN A 100 -18.29 28.20 -15.43
CA ASN A 100 -18.16 28.96 -14.19
C ASN A 100 -18.83 30.35 -14.29
N CYS A 101 -18.63 31.08 -15.39
CA CYS A 101 -19.15 32.43 -15.55
C CYS A 101 -20.19 32.60 -16.67
N GLY A 102 -20.50 31.54 -17.42
CA GLY A 102 -21.49 31.54 -18.51
C GLY A 102 -21.04 32.27 -19.78
N GLN A 103 -19.82 32.81 -19.84
CA GLN A 103 -19.35 33.55 -21.00
C GLN A 103 -18.88 32.61 -22.13
N PRO A 104 -19.25 32.87 -23.40
CA PRO A 104 -18.69 32.14 -24.52
C PRO A 104 -17.17 32.34 -24.62
N PHE A 105 -16.47 31.28 -25.00
CA PHE A 105 -15.10 31.39 -25.45
C PHE A 105 -15.16 31.80 -26.91
N GLU A 106 -14.85 33.07 -27.21
CA GLU A 106 -14.78 33.58 -28.57
C GLU A 106 -13.86 32.67 -29.40
N VAL A 107 -14.37 32.25 -30.57
CA VAL A 107 -13.73 31.31 -31.51
C VAL A 107 -12.71 32.00 -32.38
#